data_AF-A0A0D6L4K0-F1
#
_entry.id   AF-A0A0D6L4K0-F1
#
_cell.length_a   1.000
_cell.length_b   1.000
_cell.length_c   1.000
_cell.angle_alpha   90.00
_cell.angle_beta   90.00
_cell.angle_gamma   90.00
#
_symmetry.space_group_name_H-M   'P 1'
#
loop_
_entity.id
_entity.type
_entity.pdbx_description
1 polymer ?
#
loop_
_entity_poly.entity_id
_entity_poly.type
_entity_poly.pdbx_seq_one_letter_code
_entity_poly.pdbx_strand_id
1 'polypeptide(L)'
;MAMDIGIVTPKKDGMNLVAKEMLVCNPRAGLILSTGAGSEIQFSTSGLYKEDGEKNYHRVVDLFDAEAYADAFYAAATESDESRKAHGKRLSEFILSNDIERDDNSAPVVR
;
A
#
# COMPACT_ATOMS: atom_id res chain seq x y z
N MET A 1 1.51 -3.12 19.15
CA MET A 1 1.44 -2.91 17.69
C MET A 1 2.39 -1.77 17.33
N ALA A 2 2.99 -1.78 16.14
CA ALA A 2 4.08 -0.84 15.78
C ALA A 2 3.60 0.51 15.22
N MET A 3 2.53 0.55 14.43
CA MET A 3 1.93 1.77 13.87
C MET A 3 0.44 1.62 13.58
N ASP A 4 -0.34 2.71 13.68
CA ASP A 4 -1.74 2.74 13.23
C ASP A 4 -1.88 3.10 11.74
N ILE A 5 -0.95 3.91 11.21
CA ILE A 5 -0.89 4.34 9.82
C ILE A 5 0.56 4.28 9.34
N GLY A 6 0.82 3.55 8.26
CA GLY A 6 2.08 3.60 7.53
C GLY A 6 2.07 4.77 6.53
N ILE A 7 3.18 5.49 6.41
CA ILE A 7 3.29 6.62 5.48
C ILE A 7 4.55 6.42 4.64
N VAL A 8 4.35 6.36 3.33
CA VAL A 8 5.42 6.14 2.36
C VAL A 8 5.20 7.09 1.18
N THR A 9 5.96 8.18 1.15
CA THR A 9 5.78 9.26 0.18
C THR A 9 7.05 9.60 -0.63
N PRO A 10 7.75 8.61 -1.23
CA PRO A 10 8.90 8.90 -2.07
C PRO A 10 8.48 9.66 -3.34
N LYS A 11 9.37 10.52 -3.85
CA LYS A 11 9.19 11.18 -5.15
C LYS A 11 9.37 10.22 -6.32
N LYS A 12 10.28 9.24 -6.19
CA LYS A 12 10.54 8.19 -7.16
C LYS A 12 11.27 7.03 -6.48
N ASP A 13 10.71 5.83 -6.58
CA ASP A 13 11.26 4.60 -6.02
C ASP A 13 10.86 3.42 -6.91
N GLY A 14 11.79 2.49 -7.17
CA GLY A 14 11.53 1.31 -8.00
C GLY A 14 10.63 0.27 -7.32
N MET A 15 10.75 0.13 -6.00
CA MET A 15 9.89 -0.73 -5.18
C MET A 15 10.04 -0.33 -3.71
N ASN A 16 8.93 -0.06 -3.04
CA ASN A 16 8.97 0.28 -1.63
C ASN A 16 8.67 -0.96 -0.76
N LEU A 17 9.73 -1.64 -0.30
CA LEU A 17 9.60 -2.80 0.60
C LEU A 17 9.13 -2.38 1.99
N VAL A 18 9.49 -1.17 2.44
CA VAL A 18 9.05 -0.63 3.73
C VAL A 18 7.51 -0.58 3.80
N ALA A 19 6.83 -0.14 2.75
CA ALA A 19 5.37 -0.15 2.67
C ALA A 19 4.78 -1.56 2.87
N LYS A 20 5.44 -2.58 2.30
CA LYS A 20 5.01 -3.98 2.41
C LYS A 20 5.25 -4.53 3.82
N GLU A 21 6.46 -4.32 4.35
CA GLU A 21 6.85 -4.76 5.69
C GLU A 21 5.96 -4.14 6.77
N MET A 22 5.56 -2.87 6.64
CA MET A 22 4.63 -2.20 7.55
C MET A 22 3.29 -2.95 7.64
N LEU A 23 2.73 -3.35 6.48
CA LEU A 23 1.44 -4.04 6.40
C LEU A 23 1.51 -5.53 6.77
N VAL A 24 2.68 -6.15 6.61
CA VAL A 24 2.93 -7.49 7.17
C VAL A 24 3.05 -7.40 8.69
N CYS A 25 3.76 -6.40 9.22
CA CYS A 25 3.93 -6.18 10.67
C CYS A 25 2.62 -5.81 11.37
N ASN A 26 1.78 -5.00 10.72
CA ASN A 26 0.44 -4.68 11.22
C ASN A 26 -0.61 -4.74 10.09
N PRO A 27 -1.29 -5.88 9.92
CA PRO A 27 -2.35 -6.04 8.92
C PRO A 27 -3.63 -5.26 9.26
N ARG A 28 -3.63 -4.46 10.34
CA ARG A 28 -4.75 -3.60 10.73
C ARG A 28 -4.43 -2.12 10.54
N ALA A 29 -3.23 -1.79 10.05
CA ALA A 29 -2.83 -0.40 9.83
C ALA A 29 -3.44 0.17 8.54
N GLY A 30 -3.70 1.47 8.56
CA GLY A 30 -3.93 2.24 7.33
C GLY A 30 -2.62 2.49 6.59
N LEU A 31 -2.71 2.91 5.33
CA LEU A 31 -1.55 3.27 4.53
C LEU A 31 -1.79 4.57 3.77
N ILE A 32 -0.82 5.47 3.82
CA ILE A 32 -0.68 6.61 2.91
C ILE A 32 0.49 6.31 1.97
N LEU A 33 0.23 6.33 0.67
CA LEU A 33 1.21 5.92 -0.33
C LEU A 33 1.25 6.92 -1.49
N SER A 34 2.45 7.40 -1.84
CA SER A 34 2.61 8.25 -3.03
C SER A 34 2.67 7.43 -4.31
N THR A 35 2.20 8.02 -5.41
CA THR A 35 2.33 7.48 -6.78
C THR A 35 3.77 7.35 -7.25
N GLY A 36 4.73 7.95 -6.53
CA GLY A 36 6.15 7.80 -6.78
C GLY A 36 6.74 6.48 -6.30
N ALA A 37 6.01 5.70 -5.50
CA ALA A 37 6.46 4.40 -4.99
C ALA A 37 6.11 3.26 -5.95
N GLY A 38 7.08 2.41 -6.31
CA GLY A 38 6.80 1.23 -7.16
C GLY A 38 5.79 0.24 -6.57
N SER A 39 5.64 0.20 -5.24
CA SER A 39 4.58 -0.59 -4.57
C SER A 39 3.18 -0.06 -4.87
N GLU A 40 3.03 1.25 -5.10
CA GLU A 40 1.76 1.89 -5.44
C GLU A 40 1.26 1.41 -6.80
N ILE A 41 2.17 1.36 -7.78
CA ILE A 41 1.90 0.85 -9.13
C ILE A 41 1.43 -0.61 -9.06
N GLN A 42 2.10 -1.43 -8.25
CA GLN A 42 1.68 -2.83 -8.05
C GLN A 42 0.28 -2.93 -7.44
N PHE A 43 0.01 -2.16 -6.38
CA PHE A 43 -1.29 -2.19 -5.70
C PHE A 43 -2.42 -1.68 -6.60
N SER A 44 -2.21 -0.58 -7.30
CA SER A 44 -3.20 0.00 -8.21
C SER A 44 -3.50 -0.94 -9.38
N THR A 45 -2.48 -1.50 -10.03
CA THR A 45 -2.63 -2.48 -11.13
C THR A 45 -3.34 -3.75 -10.68
N SER A 46 -3.17 -4.14 -9.41
CA SER A 46 -3.85 -5.29 -8.81
C SER A 46 -5.28 -4.99 -8.32
N GLY A 47 -5.77 -3.77 -8.58
CA GLY A 47 -7.13 -3.35 -8.26
C GLY A 47 -7.36 -3.04 -6.78
N LEU A 48 -6.30 -2.82 -6.00
CA LEU A 48 -6.40 -2.40 -4.58
C LEU A 48 -6.72 -0.90 -4.44
N TYR A 49 -6.60 -0.14 -5.54
CA TYR A 49 -7.06 1.23 -5.63
C TYR A 49 -7.71 1.46 -6.99
N LYS A 50 -9.00 1.76 -6.99
CA LYS A 50 -9.78 2.10 -8.19
C LYS A 50 -10.40 3.48 -8.00
N GLU A 51 -10.30 4.35 -9.01
CA GLU A 51 -10.84 5.71 -8.89
C GLU A 51 -12.34 5.72 -8.61
N ASP A 52 -13.08 4.86 -9.33
CA ASP A 52 -14.54 4.72 -9.21
C ASP A 52 -14.96 3.55 -8.31
N GLY A 53 -14.12 3.15 -7.37
CA GLY A 53 -14.38 1.97 -6.55
C GLY A 53 -13.66 1.97 -5.22
N GLU A 54 -13.37 0.77 -4.76
CA GLU A 54 -12.72 0.54 -3.47
C GLU A 54 -11.27 1.05 -3.48
N LYS A 55 -10.91 1.80 -2.44
CA LYS A 55 -9.59 2.40 -2.23
C LYS A 55 -9.05 1.89 -0.90
N ASN A 56 -8.15 0.91 -0.96
CA ASN A 56 -7.62 0.25 0.24
C ASN A 56 -6.49 1.05 0.92
N TYR A 57 -6.11 2.20 0.36
CA TYR A 57 -5.12 3.11 0.94
C TYR A 57 -5.38 4.54 0.46
N HIS A 58 -4.78 5.50 1.16
CA HIS A 58 -4.86 6.92 0.83
C HIS A 58 -3.70 7.27 -0.11
N ARG A 59 -4.02 7.79 -1.29
CA ARG A 59 -3.03 8.05 -2.34
C ARG A 59 -2.60 9.52 -2.34
N VAL A 60 -1.29 9.76 -2.43
CA VAL A 60 -0.73 11.10 -2.66
C VAL A 60 -0.19 11.17 -4.09
N VAL A 61 -0.77 12.05 -4.91
CA VAL A 61 -0.39 12.19 -6.33
C VAL A 61 0.73 13.19 -6.54
N ASP A 62 0.65 14.34 -5.88
CA ASP A 62 1.69 15.37 -5.88
C ASP A 62 2.17 15.62 -4.45
N LEU A 63 3.48 15.54 -4.25
CA LEU A 63 4.12 15.78 -2.95
C LEU A 63 4.21 17.28 -2.62
N PHE A 64 4.05 18.14 -3.62
CA PHE A 64 4.15 19.59 -3.48
C PHE A 64 2.78 20.28 -3.39
N ASP A 65 1.70 19.53 -3.59
CA ASP A 65 0.34 19.98 -3.29
C ASP A 65 0.07 19.79 -1.79
N ALA A 66 0.35 20.83 -1.01
CA ALA A 66 0.24 20.78 0.44
C ALA A 66 -1.19 20.51 0.94
N GLU A 67 -2.21 20.97 0.21
CA GLU A 67 -3.61 20.78 0.58
C GLU A 67 -4.01 19.31 0.37
N ALA A 68 -3.78 18.77 -0.82
CA ALA A 68 -4.08 17.36 -1.10
C ALA A 68 -3.26 16.40 -0.21
N TYR A 69 -2.01 16.78 0.11
CA TYR A 69 -1.17 16.01 1.03
C TYR A 69 -1.75 16.00 2.45
N ALA A 70 -2.21 17.15 2.95
CA ALA A 70 -2.85 17.24 4.27
C ALA A 70 -4.18 16.48 4.31
N ASP A 71 -4.97 16.55 3.24
CA ASP A 71 -6.23 15.83 3.13
C ASP A 71 -6.03 14.31 3.19
N ALA A 72 -4.98 13.77 2.55
CA ALA A 72 -4.65 12.36 2.63
C ALA A 72 -4.34 11.91 4.08
N PHE A 73 -3.64 12.75 4.84
CA PHE A 73 -3.35 12.49 6.26
C PHE A 73 -4.60 12.54 7.13
N TYR A 74 -5.43 13.57 6.93
CA TYR A 74 -6.68 13.71 7.65
C TYR A 74 -7.63 12.52 7.37
N ALA A 75 -7.79 12.16 6.10
CA ALA A 75 -8.60 11.02 5.68
C ALA A 75 -8.11 9.71 6.31
N ALA A 76 -6.79 9.45 6.30
CA ALA A 76 -6.22 8.26 6.94
C ALA A 76 -6.42 8.25 8.46
N ALA A 77 -6.22 9.39 9.12
CA ALA A 77 -6.37 9.54 10.57
C ALA A 77 -7.83 9.36 11.05
N THR A 78 -8.78 9.83 10.24
CA THR A 78 -10.21 9.83 10.56
C THR A 78 -10.98 8.64 9.98
N GLU A 79 -10.33 7.80 9.17
CA GLU A 79 -10.89 6.52 8.72
C GLU A 79 -11.36 5.67 9.91
N SER A 80 -12.54 5.06 9.77
CA SER A 80 -13.09 4.20 10.82
C SER A 80 -12.20 2.99 11.07
N ASP A 81 -12.18 2.52 12.31
CA ASP A 81 -11.38 1.36 12.73
C ASP A 81 -11.78 0.09 11.94
N GLU A 82 -13.06 -0.06 11.59
CA GLU A 82 -13.56 -1.16 10.77
C GLU A 82 -13.01 -1.09 9.33
N SER A 83 -13.10 0.08 8.69
CA SER A 83 -12.61 0.30 7.32
C SER A 83 -11.10 0.08 7.26
N ARG A 84 -10.37 0.70 8.18
CA ARG A 84 -8.91 0.61 8.25
C ARG A 84 -8.43 -0.83 8.40
N LYS A 85 -9.09 -1.62 9.25
CA LYS A 85 -8.79 -3.05 9.39
C LYS A 85 -9.08 -3.85 8.12
N ALA A 86 -10.20 -3.58 7.46
CA ALA A 86 -10.55 -4.28 6.22
C ALA A 86 -9.54 -4.00 5.12
N HIS A 87 -9.20 -2.72 4.94
CA HIS A 87 -8.20 -2.25 3.97
C HIS A 87 -6.81 -2.81 4.26
N GLY A 88 -6.31 -2.65 5.50
CA GLY A 88 -5.01 -3.17 5.91
C GLY A 88 -4.91 -4.69 5.73
N LYS A 89 -5.98 -5.42 6.06
CA LYS A 89 -6.04 -6.88 5.92
C LYS A 89 -5.91 -7.27 4.46
N ARG A 90 -6.67 -6.62 3.57
CA ARG A 90 -6.65 -6.90 2.13
C ARG A 90 -5.30 -6.60 1.49
N LEU A 91 -4.66 -5.51 1.89
CA LEU A 91 -3.30 -5.20 1.44
C LEU A 91 -2.29 -6.24 1.93
N SER A 92 -2.37 -6.64 3.20
CA SER A 92 -1.48 -7.66 3.79
C SER A 92 -1.65 -9.02 3.11
N GLU A 93 -2.90 -9.47 2.88
CA GLU A 93 -3.20 -10.70 2.14
C GLU A 93 -2.64 -10.66 0.71
N PHE A 94 -2.80 -9.53 0.02
CA PHE A 94 -2.20 -9.35 -1.30
C PHE A 94 -0.68 -9.48 -1.26
N ILE A 95 -0.01 -8.81 -0.33
CA ILE A 95 1.45 -8.86 -0.18
C ILE A 95 1.92 -10.30 0.06
N LEU A 96 1.31 -11.00 1.02
CA LEU A 96 1.68 -12.38 1.36
C LEU A 96 1.42 -13.37 0.21
N SER A 97 0.40 -13.13 -0.60
CA SER A 97 0.07 -13.98 -1.76
C SER A 97 1.02 -13.79 -2.97
N ASN A 98 1.74 -12.68 -3.00
CA ASN A 98 2.69 -12.28 -4.04
C ASN A 98 4.13 -12.15 -3.50
N ASP A 99 4.44 -12.86 -2.40
CA ASP A 99 5.78 -12.89 -1.86
C ASP A 99 6.72 -13.67 -2.79
N ILE A 100 7.98 -13.22 -2.85
CA ILE A 100 8.98 -13.57 -3.87
C ILE A 100 9.33 -15.07 -3.83
N GLU A 101 9.09 -15.76 -2.70
CA GLU A 101 9.26 -17.22 -2.62
C GLU A 101 8.45 -17.99 -3.68
N ARG A 102 7.41 -17.39 -4.26
CA ARG A 102 6.59 -18.02 -5.28
C ARG A 102 7.19 -17.94 -6.70
N ASP A 103 8.04 -16.95 -6.97
CA ASP A 103 8.59 -16.72 -8.32
C ASP A 103 9.82 -17.59 -8.62
N ASP A 104 10.58 -18.01 -7.60
CA ASP A 104 11.79 -18.83 -7.78
C ASP A 104 11.49 -20.29 -8.15
N ASN A 105 10.26 -20.77 -7.90
CA ASN A 105 9.84 -22.13 -8.23
C ASN A 105 9.10 -22.24 -9.59
N SER A 106 9.06 -21.15 -10.36
CA SER A 106 8.41 -21.08 -11.68
C SER A 106 9.38 -21.03 -12.86
N ALA A 107 10.70 -21.00 -12.61
CA ALA A 107 11.69 -21.16 -13.66
C ALA A 107 11.60 -22.59 -14.23
N PRO A 108 11.31 -22.78 -15.54
CA PRO A 108 11.34 -24.11 -16.13
C PRO A 108 12.77 -24.64 -16.02
N VAL A 109 12.92 -25.79 -15.37
CA VAL A 109 14.14 -26.60 -15.45
C VAL A 109 14.32 -26.96 -16.93
N VAL A 110 15.23 -26.26 -17.61
CA VAL A 110 15.68 -26.65 -18.94
C VAL A 110 16.36 -28.02 -18.79
N ARG A 111 15.64 -29.07 -19.17
CA ARG A 111 16.21 -30.40 -19.44
C ARG A 111 16.46 -30.54 -20.93
#